data_AF-A0A9Q9VR23-F1
#
_entry.id   AF-A0A9Q9VR23-F1
#
_cell.length_a   1.000
_cell.length_b   1.000
_cell.length_c   1.000
_cell.angle_alpha   90.00
_cell.angle_beta   90.00
_cell.angle_gamma   90.00
#
_symmetry.space_group_name_H-M   'P 1'
#
loop_
_entity.id
_entity.type
_entity.pdbx_description
1 polymer ?
#
loop_
_entity_poly.entity_id
_entity_poly.type
_entity_poly.pdbx_seq_one_letter_code
_entity_poly.pdbx_strand_id
1 'polypeptide(L)'
;MAVFSSLTPVFVAVLCVIIGFLFKSSQRRETRSKQERSDQTARPWVDEDLQDDTEISSKHNEDDDDWLDTTEEENLPHIPYTPIQYSATEMLERSEKFYSLMNLRRSVRFVSPDPVPKQVIDNVIRTAGTAPSGAHTEPWTFVVVSDADVKHKIREIIEEEEEINYKQRMGDKWVHDLKKLRTNWVKEYLDVAPYLILVFKQTYGILPNSKKKTHYYNEISVSISCGILLAALQNVGLVTVTTTPLNCGPQLRSLLQRPANPATRKIPANEEGE
;
A
#
# COMPACT_ATOMS: atom_id res chain seq x y z
N MET A 1 -0.35 10.03 -90.27
CA MET A 1 0.88 9.30 -89.91
C MET A 1 1.01 9.31 -88.40
N ALA A 2 1.02 8.12 -87.81
CA ALA A 2 0.84 7.86 -86.39
C ALA A 2 2.13 8.07 -85.59
N VAL A 3 2.15 8.98 -84.61
CA VAL A 3 3.14 8.96 -83.52
C VAL A 3 2.58 9.61 -82.23
N PHE A 4 1.46 9.14 -81.69
CA PHE A 4 1.09 9.43 -80.29
C PHE A 4 0.33 8.23 -79.69
N SER A 5 1.01 7.09 -79.56
CA SER A 5 0.41 5.87 -78.99
C SER A 5 1.40 5.03 -78.16
N SER A 6 2.26 5.67 -77.38
CA SER A 6 3.15 4.96 -76.44
C SER A 6 3.30 5.63 -75.06
N LEU A 7 2.79 6.85 -74.86
CA LEU A 7 2.95 7.59 -73.59
C LEU A 7 1.76 7.45 -72.62
N THR A 8 0.63 6.90 -73.05
CA THR A 8 -0.57 6.73 -72.21
C THR A 8 -0.45 5.63 -71.13
N PRO A 9 0.06 4.41 -71.40
CA PRO A 9 0.10 3.37 -70.36
C PRO A 9 1.15 3.64 -69.28
N VAL A 10 2.28 4.28 -69.64
CA VAL A 10 3.35 4.63 -68.68
C VAL A 10 2.86 5.73 -67.72
N PHE A 11 2.15 6.73 -68.23
CA PHE A 11 1.63 7.81 -67.40
C PHE A 11 0.54 7.31 -66.44
N VAL A 12 -0.32 6.39 -66.89
CA VAL A 12 -1.33 5.73 -66.04
C VAL A 12 -0.66 4.86 -64.97
N ALA A 13 0.40 4.12 -65.31
CA ALA A 13 1.14 3.32 -64.33
C ALA A 13 1.80 4.19 -63.24
N VAL A 14 2.42 5.32 -63.63
CA VAL A 14 3.01 6.27 -62.66
C VAL A 14 1.93 6.90 -61.78
N LEU A 15 0.78 7.29 -62.34
CA LEU A 15 -0.33 7.83 -61.57
C LEU A 15 -0.86 6.81 -60.54
N CYS A 16 -1.02 5.54 -60.93
CA CYS A 16 -1.45 4.47 -60.03
C CYS A 16 -0.45 4.22 -58.90
N VAL A 17 0.86 4.29 -59.16
CA VAL A 17 1.89 4.17 -58.13
C VAL A 17 1.85 5.34 -57.15
N ILE A 18 1.68 6.57 -57.65
CA ILE A 18 1.55 7.77 -56.80
C ILE A 18 0.29 7.69 -55.93
N ILE A 19 -0.85 7.33 -56.51
CA ILE A 19 -2.11 7.16 -55.77
C ILE A 19 -1.96 6.04 -54.72
N GLY A 20 -1.34 4.92 -55.07
CA GLY A 20 -1.06 3.82 -54.13
C GLY A 20 -0.14 4.25 -52.98
N PHE A 21 0.86 5.09 -53.26
CA PHE A 21 1.76 5.63 -52.23
C PHE A 21 1.05 6.64 -51.31
N LEU A 22 0.17 7.49 -51.87
CA LEU A 22 -0.67 8.40 -51.09
C LEU A 22 -1.67 7.62 -50.21
N PHE A 23 -2.28 6.56 -50.73
CA PHE A 23 -3.18 5.70 -49.95
C PHE A 23 -2.44 4.95 -48.83
N LYS A 24 -1.25 4.39 -49.12
CA LYS A 24 -0.42 3.70 -48.13
C LYS A 24 0.10 4.64 -47.04
N SER A 25 0.48 5.87 -47.40
CA SER A 25 0.93 6.88 -46.42
C SER A 25 -0.23 7.40 -45.56
N SER A 26 -1.44 7.55 -46.13
CA SER A 26 -2.67 7.87 -45.39
C SER A 26 -3.03 6.77 -44.39
N GLN A 27 -3.05 5.51 -44.82
CA GLN A 27 -3.30 4.36 -43.93
C GLN A 27 -2.24 4.22 -42.83
N ARG A 28 -0.96 4.53 -43.13
CA ARG A 28 0.13 4.54 -42.14
C ARG A 28 -0.05 5.66 -41.10
N ARG A 29 -0.69 6.76 -41.48
CA ARG A 29 -1.00 7.89 -40.60
C ARG A 29 -2.22 7.61 -39.73
N GLU A 30 -3.25 6.95 -40.26
CA GLU A 30 -4.42 6.48 -39.48
C GLU A 30 -4.04 5.38 -38.48
N THR A 31 -3.20 4.42 -38.88
CA THR A 31 -2.72 3.37 -37.96
C THR A 31 -1.87 3.95 -36.84
N ARG A 32 -0.96 4.89 -37.15
CA ARG A 32 -0.18 5.61 -36.13
C ARG A 32 -1.05 6.46 -35.20
N SER A 33 -2.08 7.15 -35.72
CA SER A 33 -3.03 7.90 -34.89
C SER A 33 -3.90 7.01 -34.00
N LYS A 34 -4.32 5.83 -34.49
CA LYS A 34 -5.05 4.84 -33.67
C LYS A 34 -4.17 4.23 -32.58
N GLN A 35 -2.89 4.02 -32.86
CA GLN A 35 -1.93 3.50 -31.88
C GLN A 35 -1.55 4.54 -30.83
N GLU A 36 -1.37 5.81 -31.22
CA GLU A 36 -1.21 6.93 -30.27
C GLU A 36 -2.48 7.15 -29.42
N ARG A 37 -3.67 6.92 -29.98
CA ARG A 37 -4.93 6.95 -29.21
C ARG A 37 -5.11 5.73 -28.29
N SER A 38 -4.64 4.54 -28.67
CA SER A 38 -4.75 3.34 -27.81
C SER A 38 -3.75 3.38 -26.66
N ASP A 39 -2.56 3.94 -26.86
CA ASP A 39 -1.57 4.15 -25.78
C ASP A 39 -2.01 5.24 -24.77
N GLN A 40 -2.94 6.13 -25.16
CA GLN A 40 -3.51 7.14 -24.28
C GLN A 40 -4.76 6.68 -23.50
N THR A 41 -5.29 5.49 -23.77
CA THR A 41 -6.44 4.96 -23.03
C THR A 41 -6.03 3.92 -21.98
N ALA A 42 -6.17 4.34 -20.73
CA ALA A 42 -6.21 3.51 -19.52
C ALA A 42 -4.90 2.82 -19.13
N ARG A 43 -3.93 3.61 -18.62
CA ARG A 43 -3.25 3.12 -17.41
C ARG A 43 -4.34 3.01 -16.33
N PRO A 44 -4.55 1.84 -15.70
CA PRO A 44 -5.31 1.79 -14.45
C PRO A 44 -4.74 2.87 -13.54
N TRP A 45 -5.60 3.64 -12.88
CA TRP A 45 -5.13 4.65 -11.93
C TRP A 45 -4.28 3.92 -10.87
N VAL A 46 -2.96 4.06 -10.96
CA VAL A 46 -2.01 3.50 -9.99
C VAL A 46 -1.83 4.59 -8.94
N ASP A 47 -2.13 4.23 -7.71
CA ASP A 47 -1.92 5.07 -6.54
C ASP A 47 -0.46 5.53 -6.49
N GLU A 48 -0.22 6.84 -6.40
CA GLU A 48 1.14 7.37 -6.23
C GLU A 48 1.75 6.89 -4.91
N ASP A 49 0.91 6.57 -3.90
CA ASP A 49 1.36 5.97 -2.63
C ASP A 49 1.79 4.49 -2.79
N LEU A 50 1.44 3.82 -3.91
CA LEU A 50 1.85 2.44 -4.24
C LEU A 50 3.08 2.37 -5.15
N GLN A 51 3.62 3.51 -5.61
CA GLN A 51 4.91 3.53 -6.29
C GLN A 51 6.00 3.33 -5.24
N ASP A 52 6.29 2.07 -4.93
CA ASP A 52 7.40 1.71 -4.06
C ASP A 52 8.69 1.66 -4.90
N ASP A 53 9.71 2.43 -4.50
CA ASP A 53 11.07 2.38 -5.07
C ASP A 53 11.78 1.02 -4.81
N THR A 54 11.05 0.03 -4.26
CA THR A 54 11.52 -1.33 -4.02
C THR A 54 11.31 -2.28 -5.19
N GLU A 55 10.66 -1.86 -6.29
CA GLU A 55 10.84 -2.57 -7.56
C GLU A 55 12.32 -2.47 -7.91
N ILE A 56 13.03 -3.58 -7.67
CA ILE A 56 14.43 -3.77 -8.03
C ILE A 56 14.50 -3.54 -9.53
N SER A 57 14.79 -2.30 -9.94
CA SER A 57 15.32 -2.03 -11.26
C SER A 57 16.60 -2.86 -11.29
N SER A 58 16.59 -3.93 -12.09
CA SER A 58 17.69 -4.88 -12.28
C SER A 58 18.86 -4.22 -13.04
N LYS A 59 19.10 -2.94 -12.80
CA LYS A 59 20.14 -2.08 -13.35
C LYS A 59 20.65 -1.09 -12.28
N HIS A 60 20.98 -1.60 -11.10
CA HIS A 60 22.00 -0.95 -10.29
C HIS A 60 23.19 -1.89 -10.19
N ASN A 61 24.36 -1.28 -10.40
CA ASN A 61 25.63 -1.90 -10.77
C ASN A 61 26.04 -3.01 -9.80
N GLU A 62 26.63 -4.07 -10.35
CA GLU A 62 27.21 -5.21 -9.63
C GLU A 62 28.44 -4.84 -8.77
N ASP A 63 28.72 -3.55 -8.55
CA ASP A 63 29.95 -3.04 -7.92
C ASP A 63 29.77 -2.40 -6.53
N ASP A 64 28.55 -2.37 -5.96
CA ASP A 64 28.35 -1.94 -4.56
C ASP A 64 28.52 -3.13 -3.62
N ASP A 65 29.78 -3.41 -3.28
CA ASP A 65 30.28 -4.37 -2.29
C ASP A 65 29.91 -3.98 -0.83
N ASP A 66 28.73 -3.38 -0.63
CA ASP A 66 28.29 -2.78 0.64
C ASP A 66 27.23 -3.63 1.38
N TRP A 67 27.14 -4.92 1.01
CA TRP A 67 26.17 -5.91 1.51
C TRP A 67 26.45 -6.48 2.91
N LEU A 68 27.53 -6.06 3.56
CA LEU A 68 27.98 -6.64 4.83
C LEU A 68 27.58 -5.76 6.01
N ASP A 69 26.42 -6.06 6.59
CA ASP A 69 26.14 -5.79 8.00
C ASP A 69 27.02 -6.73 8.86
N THR A 70 28.31 -6.43 8.88
CA THR A 70 29.28 -7.15 9.68
C THR A 70 29.19 -6.63 11.11
N THR A 71 28.59 -7.41 12.01
CA THR A 71 29.31 -7.97 13.18
C THR A 71 28.40 -8.64 14.22
N GLU A 72 27.08 -8.40 14.25
CA GLU A 72 26.21 -8.99 15.30
C GLU A 72 25.23 -10.10 14.83
N GLU A 73 24.68 -10.04 13.62
CA GLU A 73 23.68 -11.03 13.14
C GLU A 73 24.28 -12.31 12.52
N GLU A 74 25.58 -12.32 12.14
CA GLU A 74 26.21 -13.47 11.44
C GLU A 74 26.33 -14.74 12.30
N ASN A 75 26.20 -14.65 13.63
CA ASN A 75 26.40 -15.76 14.56
C ASN A 75 25.24 -15.97 15.54
N LEU A 76 24.00 -15.77 15.10
CA LEU A 76 22.84 -16.09 15.94
C LEU A 76 22.72 -17.62 16.14
N PRO A 77 22.75 -18.12 17.39
CA PRO A 77 22.65 -19.56 17.64
C PRO A 77 21.24 -20.05 17.31
N HIS A 78 21.15 -21.16 16.58
CA HIS A 78 19.88 -21.86 16.42
C HIS A 78 19.50 -22.55 17.74
N ILE A 79 18.27 -22.31 18.20
CA ILE A 79 17.72 -22.93 19.41
C ILE A 79 16.62 -23.94 19.04
N PRO A 80 16.52 -25.10 19.73
CA PRO A 80 15.43 -26.05 19.51
C PRO A 80 14.06 -25.42 19.82
N TYR A 81 13.14 -25.47 18.86
CA TYR A 81 11.76 -25.03 19.06
C TYR A 81 10.90 -26.17 19.64
N THR A 82 10.23 -25.89 20.77
CA THR A 82 9.28 -26.83 21.40
C THR A 82 7.86 -26.27 21.24
N PRO A 83 7.06 -26.74 20.27
CA PRO A 83 5.69 -26.30 20.10
C PRO A 83 4.78 -26.85 21.21
N ILE A 84 3.72 -26.10 21.53
CA ILE A 84 2.59 -26.66 22.27
C ILE A 84 1.91 -27.71 21.38
N GLN A 85 1.73 -28.91 21.91
CA GLN A 85 1.05 -30.01 21.22
C GLN A 85 -0.34 -30.23 21.79
N TYR A 86 -1.31 -30.47 20.90
CA TYR A 86 -2.70 -30.74 21.24
C TYR A 86 -3.12 -32.11 20.68
N SER A 87 -4.10 -32.74 21.30
CA SER A 87 -4.72 -33.94 20.72
C SER A 87 -5.52 -33.58 19.45
N ALA A 88 -5.72 -34.53 18.54
CA ALA A 88 -6.51 -34.27 17.32
C ALA A 88 -7.92 -33.76 17.62
N THR A 89 -8.57 -34.27 18.68
CA THR A 89 -9.87 -33.81 19.14
C THR A 89 -9.84 -32.35 19.59
N GLU A 90 -8.84 -31.98 20.39
CA GLU A 90 -8.68 -30.60 20.85
C GLU A 90 -8.31 -29.65 19.70
N MET A 91 -7.49 -30.08 18.75
CA MET A 91 -7.19 -29.29 17.55
C MET A 91 -8.45 -28.94 16.76
N LEU A 92 -9.34 -29.92 16.54
CA LEU A 92 -10.62 -29.71 15.86
C LEU A 92 -11.48 -28.68 16.61
N GLU A 93 -11.67 -28.88 17.92
CA GLU A 93 -12.46 -27.97 18.75
C GLU A 93 -11.92 -26.54 18.74
N ARG A 94 -10.60 -26.38 18.91
CA ARG A 94 -9.95 -25.06 18.89
C ARG A 94 -10.09 -24.37 17.54
N SER A 95 -9.91 -25.12 16.45
CA SER A 95 -10.02 -24.59 15.08
C SER A 95 -11.44 -24.10 14.77
N GLU A 96 -12.46 -24.86 15.19
CA GLU A 96 -13.87 -24.50 15.00
C GLU A 96 -14.22 -23.26 15.82
N LYS A 97 -13.84 -23.23 17.11
CA LYS A 97 -14.07 -22.07 17.98
C LYS A 97 -13.42 -20.80 17.44
N PHE A 98 -12.18 -20.89 16.97
CA PHE A 98 -11.48 -19.75 16.41
C PHE A 98 -12.11 -19.28 15.10
N TYR A 99 -12.49 -20.20 14.22
CA TYR A 99 -13.24 -19.87 13.01
C TYR A 99 -14.55 -19.15 13.34
N SER A 100 -15.34 -19.68 14.28
CA SER A 100 -16.60 -19.06 14.69
C SER A 100 -16.38 -17.65 15.24
N LEU A 101 -15.38 -17.44 16.10
CA LEU A 101 -15.02 -16.13 16.64
C LEU A 101 -14.66 -15.13 15.52
N MET A 102 -13.81 -15.55 14.58
CA MET A 102 -13.36 -14.69 13.48
C MET A 102 -14.45 -14.40 12.45
N ASN A 103 -15.39 -15.33 12.26
CA ASN A 103 -16.52 -15.15 11.35
C ASN A 103 -17.54 -14.12 11.88
N LEU A 104 -17.56 -13.86 13.19
CA LEU A 104 -18.37 -12.78 13.78
C LEU A 104 -17.81 -11.38 13.46
N ARG A 105 -16.54 -11.28 13.08
CA ARG A 105 -15.90 -9.99 12.79
C ARG A 105 -16.57 -9.33 11.59
N ARG A 106 -16.98 -8.07 11.77
CA ARG A 106 -17.45 -7.19 10.68
C ARG A 106 -16.66 -5.90 10.72
N SER A 107 -16.51 -5.26 9.56
CA SER A 107 -15.96 -3.91 9.50
C SER A 107 -17.04 -2.92 9.96
N VAL A 108 -16.83 -2.27 11.09
CA VAL A 108 -17.80 -1.38 11.74
C VAL A 108 -17.37 0.07 11.54
N ARG A 109 -18.28 0.89 10.99
CA ARG A 109 -18.04 2.31 10.67
C ARG A 109 -18.71 3.29 11.64
N PHE A 110 -19.43 2.75 12.62
CA PHE A 110 -20.11 3.51 13.68
C PHE A 110 -19.57 2.99 15.01
N VAL A 111 -18.74 3.79 15.67
CA VAL A 111 -17.97 3.37 16.86
C VAL A 111 -18.46 4.20 18.05
N SER A 112 -18.46 3.61 19.25
CA SER A 112 -18.78 4.33 20.48
C SER A 112 -17.60 5.20 20.95
N PRO A 113 -17.84 6.36 21.57
CA PRO A 113 -16.78 7.14 22.23
C PRO A 113 -16.34 6.54 23.58
N ASP A 114 -16.96 5.43 24.03
CA ASP A 114 -16.64 4.79 25.31
C ASP A 114 -15.13 4.49 25.43
N PRO A 115 -14.50 4.82 26.57
CA PRO A 115 -13.07 4.64 26.74
C PRO A 115 -12.69 3.16 26.71
N VAL A 116 -11.57 2.87 26.06
CA VAL A 116 -10.95 1.53 26.03
C VAL A 116 -9.68 1.57 26.88
N PRO A 117 -9.40 0.58 27.75
CA PRO A 117 -8.16 0.57 28.52
C PRO A 117 -6.93 0.56 27.61
N LYS A 118 -6.01 1.51 27.82
CA LYS A 118 -4.76 1.62 27.01
C LYS A 118 -3.98 0.31 26.94
N GLN A 119 -3.93 -0.43 28.04
CA GLN A 119 -3.24 -1.73 28.09
C GLN A 119 -3.82 -2.76 27.09
N VAL A 120 -5.13 -2.70 26.79
CA VAL A 120 -5.73 -3.54 25.76
C VAL A 120 -5.18 -3.16 24.38
N ILE A 121 -5.06 -1.86 24.09
CA ILE A 121 -4.47 -1.35 22.84
C ILE A 121 -2.99 -1.76 22.73
N ASP A 122 -2.23 -1.60 23.81
CA ASP A 122 -0.82 -2.02 23.86
C ASP A 122 -0.69 -3.54 23.59
N ASN A 123 -1.56 -4.36 24.16
CA ASN A 123 -1.54 -5.81 23.98
C ASN A 123 -1.90 -6.26 22.56
N VAL A 124 -2.90 -5.65 21.91
CA VAL A 124 -3.25 -6.01 20.52
C VAL A 124 -2.15 -5.59 19.54
N ILE A 125 -1.46 -4.46 19.79
CA ILE A 125 -0.30 -4.02 18.99
C ILE A 125 0.89 -4.94 19.22
N ARG A 126 1.18 -5.32 20.47
CA ARG A 126 2.21 -6.33 20.78
C ARG A 126 1.93 -7.66 20.06
N THR A 127 0.66 -8.07 20.02
CA THR A 127 0.24 -9.28 19.30
C THR A 127 0.49 -9.12 17.80
N ALA A 128 0.17 -7.97 17.20
CA ALA A 128 0.47 -7.68 15.80
C ALA A 128 1.98 -7.74 15.50
N GLY A 129 2.82 -7.27 16.43
CA GLY A 129 4.28 -7.31 16.34
C GLY A 129 4.88 -8.72 16.33
N THR A 130 4.12 -9.77 16.64
CA THR A 130 4.60 -11.16 16.51
C THR A 130 4.49 -11.72 15.09
N ALA A 131 4.13 -10.89 14.11
CA ALA A 131 4.04 -11.30 12.72
C ALA A 131 5.41 -11.73 12.17
N PRO A 132 5.46 -12.67 11.21
CA PRO A 132 6.66 -12.90 10.43
C PRO A 132 6.98 -11.69 9.56
N SER A 133 8.26 -11.49 9.26
CA SER A 133 8.73 -10.46 8.34
C SER A 133 9.92 -10.95 7.51
N GLY A 134 10.05 -10.44 6.28
CA GLY A 134 11.16 -10.77 5.40
C GLY A 134 12.50 -10.44 6.09
N ALA A 135 13.37 -11.44 6.21
CA ALA A 135 14.65 -11.33 6.91
C ALA A 135 14.56 -10.75 8.35
N HIS A 136 13.47 -11.03 9.07
CA HIS A 136 13.24 -10.53 10.44
C HIS A 136 13.38 -9.00 10.57
N THR A 137 12.94 -8.25 9.55
CA THR A 137 13.12 -6.79 9.50
C THR A 137 12.08 -6.00 10.30
N GLU A 138 10.99 -6.63 10.73
CA GLU A 138 9.90 -6.02 11.52
C GLU A 138 9.47 -4.62 11.01
N PRO A 139 9.14 -4.47 9.72
CA PRO A 139 9.12 -3.18 9.03
C PRO A 139 7.82 -2.38 9.26
N TRP A 140 7.31 -2.37 10.50
CA TRP A 140 6.04 -1.73 10.88
C TRP A 140 6.24 -0.64 11.93
N THR A 141 5.39 0.37 11.87
CA THR A 141 5.21 1.34 12.96
C THR A 141 3.73 1.56 13.20
N PHE A 142 3.27 1.25 14.42
CA PHE A 142 1.91 1.49 14.87
C PHE A 142 1.85 2.84 15.58
N VAL A 143 1.19 3.82 14.96
CA VAL A 143 0.96 5.15 15.56
C VAL A 143 -0.43 5.15 16.17
N VAL A 144 -0.47 5.23 17.50
CA VAL A 144 -1.72 5.29 18.27
C VAL A 144 -2.04 6.74 18.56
N VAL A 145 -3.22 7.20 18.15
CA VAL A 145 -3.70 8.56 18.37
C VAL A 145 -4.98 8.51 19.21
N SER A 146 -4.93 9.12 20.39
CA SER A 146 -6.09 9.34 21.26
C SER A 146 -6.40 10.83 21.49
N ASP A 147 -5.46 11.71 21.17
CA ASP A 147 -5.63 13.16 21.30
C ASP A 147 -6.75 13.67 20.36
N ALA A 148 -7.71 14.40 20.91
CA ALA A 148 -8.89 14.83 20.18
C ALA A 148 -8.55 15.80 19.03
N ASP A 149 -7.61 16.72 19.25
CA ASP A 149 -7.22 17.72 18.24
C ASP A 149 -6.46 17.07 17.09
N VAL A 150 -5.56 16.11 17.40
CA VAL A 150 -4.84 15.35 16.36
C VAL A 150 -5.80 14.46 15.57
N LYS A 151 -6.75 13.78 16.24
CA LYS A 151 -7.79 13.00 15.55
C LYS A 151 -8.64 13.87 14.61
N HIS A 152 -9.00 15.07 15.05
CA HIS A 152 -9.78 15.99 14.23
C HIS A 152 -9.00 16.46 13.00
N LYS A 153 -7.71 16.81 13.15
CA LYS A 153 -6.85 17.14 12.00
C LYS A 153 -6.69 15.97 11.02
N ILE A 154 -6.60 14.73 11.53
CA ILE A 154 -6.59 13.53 10.67
C ILE A 154 -7.91 13.43 9.88
N ARG A 155 -9.04 13.70 10.54
CA ARG A 155 -10.35 13.69 9.90
C ARG A 155 -10.43 14.73 8.79
N GLU A 156 -10.05 15.97 9.03
CA GLU A 156 -10.07 17.04 8.02
C GLU A 156 -9.29 16.64 6.76
N ILE A 157 -8.05 16.16 6.93
CA ILE A 157 -7.19 15.69 5.83
C ILE A 157 -7.89 14.57 5.03
N ILE A 158 -8.44 13.58 5.74
CA ILE A 158 -9.06 12.41 5.09
C ILE A 158 -10.36 12.79 4.37
N GLU A 159 -11.21 13.62 4.98
CA GLU A 159 -12.49 14.02 4.37
C GLU A 159 -12.26 14.89 3.13
N GLU A 160 -11.28 15.80 3.14
CA GLU A 160 -10.91 16.63 1.98
C GLU A 160 -10.44 15.77 0.79
N GLU A 161 -9.48 14.86 1.03
CA GLU A 161 -8.97 13.98 -0.03
C GLU A 161 -10.02 12.97 -0.50
N GLU A 162 -10.83 12.42 0.41
CA GLU A 162 -11.93 11.52 0.03
C GLU A 162 -13.00 12.23 -0.80
N GLU A 163 -13.30 13.50 -0.54
CA GLU A 163 -14.24 14.26 -1.37
C GLU A 163 -13.72 14.37 -2.81
N ILE A 164 -12.41 14.63 -2.99
CA ILE A 164 -11.75 14.63 -4.30
C ILE A 164 -11.76 13.22 -4.92
N ASN A 165 -11.47 12.19 -4.13
CA ASN A 165 -11.45 10.81 -4.58
C ASN A 165 -12.81 10.36 -5.13
N TYR A 166 -13.88 10.64 -4.40
CA TYR A 166 -15.25 10.31 -4.81
C TYR A 166 -15.72 11.10 -6.02
N LYS A 167 -15.32 12.37 -6.15
CA LYS A 167 -15.75 13.23 -7.26
C LYS A 167 -14.94 13.04 -8.54
N GLN A 168 -13.67 12.66 -8.43
CA GLN A 168 -12.73 12.75 -9.55
C GLN A 168 -11.82 11.51 -9.71
N ARG A 169 -11.15 11.03 -8.65
CA ARG A 169 -10.04 10.08 -8.81
C ARG A 169 -10.45 8.61 -8.92
N MET A 170 -11.45 8.17 -8.16
CA MET A 170 -11.84 6.76 -8.11
C MET A 170 -12.53 6.26 -9.40
N GLY A 171 -13.10 7.18 -10.19
CA GLY A 171 -13.85 6.87 -11.41
C GLY A 171 -15.18 6.15 -11.15
N ASP A 172 -16.04 6.08 -12.18
CA ASP A 172 -17.42 5.62 -12.03
C ASP A 172 -17.55 4.17 -11.53
N LYS A 173 -16.65 3.29 -11.99
CA LYS A 173 -16.67 1.87 -11.63
C LYS A 173 -16.44 1.67 -10.14
N TRP A 174 -15.38 2.27 -9.58
CA TRP A 174 -15.05 2.12 -8.18
C TRP A 174 -16.12 2.78 -7.30
N VAL A 175 -16.59 3.97 -7.67
CA VAL A 175 -17.70 4.63 -6.95
C VAL A 175 -18.97 3.76 -6.95
N HIS A 176 -19.28 3.09 -8.06
CA HIS A 176 -20.39 2.14 -8.14
C HIS A 176 -20.20 0.94 -7.20
N ASP A 177 -19.01 0.34 -7.18
CA ASP A 177 -18.69 -0.82 -6.34
C ASP A 177 -18.82 -0.51 -4.84
N LEU A 178 -18.58 0.75 -4.44
CA LEU A 178 -18.73 1.23 -3.07
C LEU A 178 -20.19 1.49 -2.65
N LYS A 179 -21.15 1.64 -3.60
CA LYS A 179 -22.55 1.98 -3.27
C LYS A 179 -23.20 0.99 -2.30
N LYS A 180 -22.91 -0.31 -2.43
CA LYS A 180 -23.42 -1.36 -1.54
C LYS A 180 -22.98 -1.18 -0.08
N LEU A 181 -21.85 -0.50 0.15
CA LEU A 181 -21.29 -0.22 1.46
C LEU A 181 -21.84 1.09 2.07
N ARG A 182 -22.53 1.91 1.27
CA ARG A 182 -23.10 3.21 1.67
C ARG A 182 -22.06 4.14 2.29
N THR A 183 -20.81 4.06 1.82
CA THR A 183 -19.72 4.93 2.23
C THR A 183 -19.70 6.22 1.43
N ASN A 184 -19.36 7.32 2.08
CA ASN A 184 -19.11 8.62 1.47
C ASN A 184 -17.79 9.20 2.02
N TRP A 185 -17.49 10.47 1.72
CA TRP A 185 -16.29 11.15 2.21
C TRP A 185 -16.35 11.52 3.70
N VAL A 186 -17.53 11.55 4.34
CA VAL A 186 -17.68 11.89 5.76
C VAL A 186 -17.27 10.71 6.64
N LYS A 187 -16.29 10.92 7.53
CA LYS A 187 -15.66 9.89 8.37
C LYS A 187 -15.75 10.24 9.85
N GLU A 188 -16.97 10.41 10.35
CA GLU A 188 -17.26 10.77 11.75
C GLU A 188 -16.55 9.88 12.79
N TYR A 189 -16.37 8.59 12.49
CA TYR A 189 -15.65 7.65 13.36
C TYR A 189 -14.20 8.07 13.68
N LEU A 190 -13.58 8.94 12.87
CA LEU A 190 -12.24 9.46 13.14
C LEU A 190 -12.20 10.37 14.37
N ASP A 191 -13.27 11.12 14.64
CA ASP A 191 -13.39 11.91 15.86
C ASP A 191 -13.93 11.07 17.02
N VAL A 192 -14.94 10.24 16.76
CA VAL A 192 -15.69 9.53 17.80
C VAL A 192 -14.88 8.39 18.43
N ALA A 193 -14.13 7.62 17.64
CA ALA A 193 -13.42 6.46 18.18
C ALA A 193 -12.35 6.90 19.23
N PRO A 194 -12.24 6.22 20.38
CA PRO A 194 -11.28 6.61 21.44
C PRO A 194 -9.81 6.50 20.99
N TYR A 195 -9.53 5.62 20.02
CA TYR A 195 -8.20 5.43 19.44
C TYR A 195 -8.27 5.31 17.92
N LEU A 196 -7.32 5.95 17.23
CA LEU A 196 -6.96 5.62 15.86
C LEU A 196 -5.61 4.89 15.88
N ILE A 197 -5.50 3.81 15.11
CA ILE A 197 -4.24 3.09 14.90
C ILE A 197 -3.86 3.25 13.42
N LEU A 198 -2.87 4.09 13.14
CA LEU A 198 -2.31 4.26 11.81
C LEU A 198 -1.10 3.33 11.68
N VAL A 199 -1.12 2.47 10.67
CA VAL A 199 -0.04 1.49 10.44
C VAL A 199 0.81 1.97 9.28
N PHE A 200 2.08 2.23 9.56
CA PHE A 200 3.05 2.64 8.55
C PHE A 200 3.98 1.46 8.21
N LYS A 201 4.19 1.22 6.91
CA LYS A 201 5.27 0.37 6.43
C LYS A 201 6.59 1.15 6.39
N GLN A 202 7.67 0.53 6.83
CA GLN A 202 9.03 1.03 6.66
C GLN A 202 9.61 0.42 5.38
N THR A 203 9.85 1.24 4.36
CA THR A 203 10.38 0.74 3.06
C THR A 203 11.85 0.32 3.17
N TYR A 204 12.57 0.88 4.15
CA TYR A 204 13.91 0.47 4.55
C TYR A 204 14.14 0.78 6.03
N GLY A 205 15.21 0.26 6.62
CA GLY A 205 15.71 0.56 7.95
C GLY A 205 16.98 1.42 7.89
N ILE A 206 17.41 1.96 9.03
CA ILE A 206 18.73 2.59 9.16
C ILE A 206 19.49 1.86 10.27
N LEU A 207 20.66 1.34 9.93
CA LEU A 207 21.57 0.69 10.85
C LEU A 207 22.28 1.73 11.75
N PRO A 208 22.87 1.31 12.89
CA PRO A 208 23.63 2.22 13.77
C PRO A 208 24.76 2.97 13.06
N ASN A 209 25.35 2.38 12.02
CA ASN A 209 26.38 2.98 11.17
C ASN A 209 25.82 3.96 10.10
N SER A 210 24.53 4.32 10.18
CA SER A 210 23.80 5.16 9.22
C SER A 210 23.63 4.56 7.81
N LYS A 211 23.97 3.28 7.59
CA LYS A 211 23.68 2.59 6.33
C LYS A 211 22.22 2.16 6.25
N LYS A 212 21.73 2.00 5.02
CA LYS A 212 20.37 1.56 4.72
C LYS A 212 20.25 0.04 4.92
N LYS A 213 19.33 -0.41 5.78
CA LYS A 213 18.91 -1.83 5.89
C LYS A 213 17.75 -2.07 4.93
N THR A 214 17.85 -3.05 4.05
CA THR A 214 16.75 -3.38 3.13
C THR A 214 15.63 -4.10 3.87
N HIS A 215 14.37 -3.66 3.69
CA HIS A 215 13.19 -4.34 4.21
C HIS A 215 12.50 -5.13 3.10
N TYR A 216 12.84 -6.40 2.98
CA TYR A 216 12.28 -7.30 1.97
C TYR A 216 10.80 -7.57 2.22
N TYR A 217 9.99 -7.49 1.16
CA TYR A 217 8.55 -7.75 1.21
C TYR A 217 7.84 -6.98 2.34
N ASN A 218 8.24 -5.73 2.57
CA ASN A 218 7.76 -4.91 3.69
C ASN A 218 6.23 -4.77 3.70
N GLU A 219 5.61 -4.55 2.54
CA GLU A 219 4.16 -4.39 2.40
C GLU A 219 3.40 -5.67 2.79
N ILE A 220 3.89 -6.83 2.34
CA ILE A 220 3.31 -8.14 2.68
C ILE A 220 3.48 -8.39 4.19
N SER A 221 4.66 -8.13 4.73
CA SER A 221 4.98 -8.32 6.14
C SER A 221 4.06 -7.47 7.04
N VAL A 222 3.89 -6.18 6.71
CA VAL A 222 3.01 -5.26 7.42
C VAL A 222 1.54 -5.66 7.27
N SER A 223 1.13 -6.15 6.09
CA SER A 223 -0.24 -6.63 5.87
C SER A 223 -0.58 -7.87 6.70
N ILE A 224 0.38 -8.80 6.87
CA ILE A 224 0.22 -9.95 7.78
C ILE A 224 0.07 -9.46 9.22
N SER A 225 0.90 -8.50 9.64
CA SER A 225 0.81 -7.88 10.97
C SER A 225 -0.54 -7.20 11.20
N CYS A 226 -1.08 -6.48 10.21
CA CYS A 226 -2.45 -5.96 10.24
C CYS A 226 -3.52 -7.06 10.38
N GLY A 227 -3.33 -8.21 9.72
CA GLY A 227 -4.23 -9.36 9.87
C GLY A 227 -4.26 -9.89 11.31
N ILE A 228 -3.08 -10.00 11.95
CA ILE A 228 -2.97 -10.38 13.36
C ILE A 228 -3.59 -9.32 14.27
N LEU A 229 -3.39 -8.03 13.99
CA LEU A 229 -4.03 -6.93 14.73
C LEU A 229 -5.56 -7.04 14.69
N LEU A 230 -6.14 -7.31 13.52
CA LEU A 230 -7.59 -7.49 13.35
C LEU A 230 -8.12 -8.68 14.14
N ALA A 231 -7.38 -9.80 14.17
CA ALA A 231 -7.72 -10.96 14.98
C ALA A 231 -7.64 -10.65 16.48
N ALA A 232 -6.60 -9.93 16.91
CA ALA A 232 -6.41 -9.53 18.30
C ALA A 232 -7.53 -8.59 18.77
N LEU A 233 -7.93 -7.60 17.96
CA LEU A 233 -9.06 -6.71 18.24
C LEU A 233 -10.38 -7.49 18.40
N GLN A 234 -10.67 -8.40 17.47
CA GLN A 234 -11.86 -9.25 17.53
C GLN A 234 -11.87 -10.12 18.80
N ASN A 235 -10.72 -10.66 19.18
CA ASN A 235 -10.57 -11.51 20.36
C ASN A 235 -10.86 -10.79 21.68
N VAL A 236 -10.53 -9.49 21.78
CA VAL A 236 -10.79 -8.68 22.98
C VAL A 236 -12.14 -7.96 22.95
N GLY A 237 -12.99 -8.25 21.96
CA GLY A 237 -14.33 -7.66 21.83
C GLY A 237 -14.36 -6.23 21.30
N LEU A 238 -13.27 -5.77 20.68
CA LEU A 238 -13.22 -4.46 20.01
C LEU A 238 -13.59 -4.60 18.53
N VAL A 239 -14.07 -3.50 17.95
CA VAL A 239 -14.45 -3.41 16.54
C VAL A 239 -13.64 -2.33 15.83
N THR A 240 -13.45 -2.48 14.53
CA THR A 240 -12.77 -1.50 13.70
C THR A 240 -13.24 -1.61 12.24
N VAL A 241 -12.78 -0.69 11.40
CA VAL A 241 -12.85 -0.77 9.94
C VAL A 241 -11.46 -0.51 9.38
N THR A 242 -10.96 -1.42 8.55
CA THR A 242 -9.75 -1.16 7.77
C THR A 242 -10.07 -0.14 6.69
N THR A 243 -9.33 0.96 6.67
CA THR A 243 -9.49 2.06 5.72
C THR A 243 -8.17 2.35 5.02
N THR A 244 -8.24 2.69 3.75
CA THR A 244 -7.10 3.11 2.93
C THR A 244 -7.39 4.52 2.41
N PRO A 245 -7.10 5.57 3.22
CA PRO A 245 -7.38 6.96 2.84
C PRO A 245 -6.41 7.39 1.74
N LEU A 246 -6.83 7.14 0.52
CA LEU A 246 -6.05 7.29 -0.70
C LEU A 246 -5.55 8.74 -0.88
N ASN A 247 -4.26 8.89 -1.21
CA ASN A 247 -3.55 10.18 -1.32
C ASN A 247 -3.37 10.97 -0.01
N CYS A 248 -3.75 10.42 1.14
CA CYS A 248 -3.56 11.09 2.43
C CYS A 248 -2.18 10.80 3.04
N GLY A 249 -1.42 9.84 2.50
CA GLY A 249 -0.17 9.34 3.07
C GLY A 249 0.83 10.43 3.43
N PRO A 250 1.22 11.33 2.49
CA PRO A 250 2.19 12.38 2.75
C PRO A 250 1.75 13.38 3.83
N GLN A 251 0.48 13.79 3.82
CA GLN A 251 -0.06 14.76 4.79
C GLN A 251 -0.16 14.15 6.19
N LEU A 252 -0.68 12.92 6.31
CA LEU A 252 -0.78 12.20 7.59
C LEU A 252 0.61 11.92 8.18
N ARG A 253 1.59 11.57 7.33
CA ARG A 253 2.98 11.40 7.74
C ARG A 253 3.56 12.69 8.33
N SER A 254 3.34 13.82 7.67
CA SER A 254 3.79 15.14 8.14
C SER A 254 3.14 15.53 9.47
N LEU A 255 1.80 15.41 9.55
CA LEU A 255 1.02 15.71 10.76
C LEU A 255 1.52 14.92 11.97
N LEU A 256 1.80 13.63 11.78
CA LEU A 256 2.24 12.71 12.84
C LEU A 256 3.75 12.71 13.06
N GLN A 257 4.46 13.67 12.46
CA GLN A 257 5.92 13.81 12.54
C GLN A 257 6.62 12.47 12.27
N ARG A 258 6.08 11.72 11.31
CA ARG A 258 6.67 10.47 10.85
C ARG A 258 7.70 10.82 9.79
N PRO A 259 8.90 10.23 9.89
CA PRO A 259 9.91 10.55 8.91
C PRO A 259 9.48 10.08 7.53
N ALA A 260 10.07 10.67 6.49
CA ALA A 260 9.82 10.28 5.09
C ALA A 260 9.86 8.75 4.91
N ASN A 261 10.73 8.09 5.68
CA ASN A 261 10.67 6.66 5.97
C ASN A 261 10.66 6.41 7.50
N PRO A 262 9.68 5.68 8.08
CA PRO A 262 9.48 5.55 9.54
C PRO A 262 10.63 4.99 10.37
N ALA A 263 11.72 4.53 9.76
CA ALA A 263 12.93 4.06 10.44
C ALA A 263 13.81 5.16 11.07
N THR A 264 13.61 6.44 10.76
CA THR A 264 14.45 7.53 11.33
C THR A 264 13.89 8.06 12.66
N ARG A 265 13.96 7.24 13.72
CA ARG A 265 13.93 7.83 15.07
C ARG A 265 15.35 8.26 15.40
N LYS A 266 15.66 9.56 15.26
CA LYS A 266 16.76 10.15 16.04
C LYS A 266 16.32 10.07 17.50
N ILE A 267 16.93 9.17 18.26
CA ILE A 267 16.83 9.19 19.71
C ILE A 267 17.38 10.56 20.13
N PRO A 268 16.62 11.40 20.86
CA PRO A 268 17.20 12.61 21.42
C PRO A 268 18.28 12.17 22.40
N ALA A 269 19.53 12.46 22.08
CA ALA A 269 20.60 12.47 23.06
C ALA A 269 20.24 13.59 24.05
N ASN A 270 19.71 13.21 25.21
CA ASN A 270 19.80 13.88 26.52
C ASN A 270 18.71 13.33 27.43
N GLU A 271 19.07 12.33 28.23
CA GLU A 271 18.57 12.08 29.59
C GLU A 271 19.47 11.01 30.25
N GLU A 272 20.78 11.28 30.26
CA GLU A 272 21.67 10.78 31.32
C GLU A 272 22.18 12.03 32.05
N GLY A 273 21.56 12.31 33.19
CA GLY A 273 21.88 13.49 33.98
C GLY A 273 20.78 13.88 34.96
N GLU A 274 20.45 12.98 35.90
CA GLU A 274 20.27 13.24 37.35
C GLU A 274 20.08 11.93 38.11
#